data_AF-A0A835N9G0-F1
#
_entry.id   AF-A0A835N9G0-F1
#
_cell.length_a   1.000
_cell.length_b   1.000
_cell.length_c   1.000
_cell.angle_alpha   90.00
_cell.angle_beta   90.00
_cell.angle_gamma   90.00
#
_symmetry.space_group_name_H-M   'P 1'
#
loop_
_entity.id
_entity.type
_entity.pdbx_description
1 polymer ?
#
loop_
_entity_poly.entity_id
_entity_poly.type
_entity_poly.pdbx_seq_one_letter_code
_entity_poly.pdbx_strand_id
1 'polypeptide(L)'
;MKVADNTRENKQTFGALQPTLPTRATATVKAPIISSKCAGRENGVPLNLSGTPFVFSFRNVFVAAGCNTQALMSGVEQDLVGCVSPCSDVESKNFCRASPPSFLQVFNPKLEATGDNQDREGCKLAFLANETWFQSNISDPLTVRYRDYVPAELVWMMDYNIYDQFVICYRGYSNESLASECVCRGGYEGIPYRELGCKDVDECKESKHNCRGLLKCVNRPGSFNCEINALYIALIGKSLISSPSPSFTFFLSLFLFFSLLRWKNKGVWHPVNLQGIHKTHKIPSTS
;
A
#
# COMPACT_ATOMS: atom_id res chain seq x y z
N MET A 1 -15.25 14.30 -6.17
CA MET A 1 -16.26 13.39 -6.77
C MET A 1 -17.43 13.34 -5.79
N LYS A 2 -18.67 13.60 -6.19
CA LYS A 2 -19.30 14.95 -6.13
C LYS A 2 -20.01 15.13 -4.78
N VAL A 3 -19.82 16.29 -4.14
CA VAL A 3 -20.94 17.09 -3.62
C VAL A 3 -20.88 18.38 -4.42
N ALA A 4 -21.95 18.64 -5.18
CA ALA A 4 -22.15 19.87 -5.92
C ALA A 4 -23.55 20.34 -5.55
N ASP A 5 -23.61 21.49 -4.89
CA ASP A 5 -24.77 22.38 -4.97
C ASP A 5 -24.28 23.72 -5.52
N ASN A 6 -25.18 24.37 -6.25
CA ASN A 6 -24.93 25.11 -7.47
C ASN A 6 -24.91 26.63 -7.22
N THR A 7 -23.75 27.29 -7.29
CA THR A 7 -23.68 28.73 -7.59
C THR A 7 -22.32 29.18 -8.15
N ARG A 8 -22.37 29.70 -9.38
CA ARG A 8 -21.47 30.61 -10.12
C ARG A 8 -19.97 30.28 -10.26
N GLU A 9 -19.62 30.18 -11.54
CA GLU A 9 -18.34 29.99 -12.19
C GLU A 9 -17.18 30.86 -11.67
N ASN A 10 -16.08 30.18 -11.35
CA ASN A 10 -14.73 30.59 -11.72
C ASN A 10 -13.94 29.31 -12.04
N LYS A 11 -13.97 28.90 -13.30
CA LYS A 11 -13.21 27.74 -13.82
C LYS A 11 -11.73 28.13 -13.95
N GLN A 12 -10.89 27.66 -13.04
CA GLN A 12 -9.46 27.51 -13.30
C GLN A 12 -9.20 26.11 -13.85
N THR A 13 -8.86 26.04 -15.13
CA THR A 13 -8.36 24.85 -15.81
C THR A 13 -6.95 24.54 -15.32
N PHE A 14 -6.77 23.40 -14.63
CA PHE A 14 -5.46 22.85 -14.31
C PHE A 14 -5.00 21.95 -15.47
N GLY A 15 -3.88 22.31 -16.09
CA GLY A 15 -3.23 21.53 -17.14
C GLY A 15 -2.76 20.18 -16.61
N ALA A 16 -2.98 19.13 -17.41
CA ALA A 16 -2.54 17.77 -17.12
C ALA A 16 -1.01 17.68 -17.24
N LEU A 17 -0.32 17.64 -16.10
CA LEU A 17 0.99 17.01 -16.00
C LEU A 17 0.77 15.50 -15.94
N GLN A 18 1.53 14.73 -16.72
CA GLN A 18 1.50 13.26 -16.75
C GLN A 18 1.44 12.69 -15.33
N PRO A 19 0.47 11.81 -15.02
CA PRO A 19 0.35 11.26 -13.69
C PRO A 19 1.41 10.17 -13.53
N THR A 20 2.52 10.48 -12.87
CA THR A 20 3.13 9.48 -12.00
C THR A 20 2.04 9.12 -10.99
N LEU A 21 1.41 7.94 -11.12
CA LEU A 21 0.41 7.48 -10.14
C LEU A 21 1.01 7.67 -8.74
N PRO A 22 0.34 8.36 -7.81
CA PRO A 22 0.88 8.52 -6.48
C PRO A 22 0.97 7.13 -5.85
N THR A 23 2.19 6.65 -5.65
CA THR A 23 2.48 5.36 -5.00
C THR A 23 1.94 5.31 -3.57
N ARG A 24 1.56 6.46 -3.01
CA ARG A 24 0.92 6.56 -1.71
C ARG A 24 -0.32 7.44 -1.82
N ALA A 25 -1.39 6.91 -1.25
CA ALA A 25 -2.59 7.61 -0.86
C ALA A 25 -2.26 8.81 0.06
N THR A 26 -1.78 9.94 -0.47
CA THR A 26 -1.52 11.14 0.37
C THR A 26 -2.22 12.38 -0.18
N ALA A 27 -2.65 13.26 0.73
CA ALA A 27 -3.25 14.55 0.39
C ALA A 27 -2.61 15.66 1.22
N THR A 28 -2.11 16.71 0.57
CA THR A 28 -1.60 17.89 1.28
C THR A 28 -2.72 18.88 1.54
N VAL A 29 -2.87 19.32 2.79
CA VAL A 29 -3.90 20.27 3.23
C VAL A 29 -3.29 21.50 3.88
N LYS A 30 -4.07 22.59 3.91
CA LYS A 30 -3.74 23.80 4.66
C LYS A 30 -4.12 23.59 6.13
N ALA A 31 -3.15 23.19 6.97
CA ALA A 31 -3.38 22.96 8.39
C ALA A 31 -3.36 24.28 9.19
N PRO A 32 -4.24 24.42 10.19
CA PRO A 32 -4.28 25.62 11.02
C PRO A 32 -3.08 25.69 11.95
N ILE A 33 -2.78 26.91 12.39
CA ILE A 33 -1.77 27.19 13.41
C ILE A 33 -2.53 27.68 14.64
N ILE A 34 -2.51 26.89 15.71
CA ILE A 34 -3.11 27.27 16.99
C ILE A 34 -2.14 28.22 17.67
N SER A 35 -2.67 29.33 18.18
CA SER A 35 -1.88 30.38 18.81
C SER A 35 -2.49 30.81 20.13
N SER A 36 -1.66 31.39 21.00
CA SER A 36 -2.08 32.05 22.22
C SER A 36 -1.17 33.25 22.49
N LYS A 37 -1.77 34.39 22.88
CA LYS A 37 -1.07 35.65 23.20
C LYS A 37 -0.16 36.16 22.05
N CYS A 38 -0.57 35.96 20.80
CA CYS A 38 0.15 36.43 19.62
C CYS A 38 -0.52 37.71 19.07
N ALA A 39 0.17 38.84 19.16
CA ALA A 39 -0.35 40.12 18.65
C ALA A 39 -0.65 40.05 17.15
N GLY A 40 -1.83 40.55 16.75
CA GLY A 40 -2.25 40.61 15.35
C GLY A 40 -2.70 39.26 14.75
N ARG A 41 -2.88 38.22 15.57
CA ARG A 41 -3.33 36.91 15.12
C ARG A 41 -4.51 36.41 15.95
N GLU A 42 -5.59 36.03 15.28
CA GLU A 42 -6.68 35.30 15.91
C GLU A 42 -6.26 33.86 16.21
N ASN A 43 -6.82 33.28 17.27
CA ASN A 43 -6.56 31.88 17.59
C ASN A 43 -6.99 31.00 16.41
N GLY A 44 -6.07 30.17 15.90
CA GLY A 44 -6.40 29.23 14.84
C GLY A 44 -7.57 28.34 15.23
N VAL A 45 -8.48 28.10 14.28
CA VAL A 45 -9.62 27.21 14.48
C VAL A 45 -9.12 25.76 14.46
N PRO A 46 -9.44 24.93 15.47
CA PRO A 46 -9.11 23.51 15.46
C PRO A 46 -9.66 22.80 14.22
N LEU A 47 -8.92 21.84 13.68
CA LEU A 47 -9.36 21.03 12.55
C LEU A 47 -9.92 19.71 13.05
N ASN A 48 -11.15 19.39 12.67
CA ASN A 48 -11.82 18.15 13.03
C ASN A 48 -12.19 17.36 11.76
N LEU A 49 -11.55 16.20 11.57
CA LEU A 49 -11.80 15.27 10.46
C LEU A 49 -12.60 14.03 10.90
N SER A 50 -13.15 14.01 12.12
CA SER A 50 -13.97 12.91 12.63
C SER A 50 -15.15 12.63 11.71
N GLY A 51 -15.44 11.35 11.50
CA GLY A 51 -16.47 10.90 10.56
C GLY A 51 -16.02 10.85 9.09
N THR A 52 -14.80 11.31 8.79
CA THR A 52 -14.16 11.11 7.47
C THR A 52 -13.14 9.97 7.54
N PRO A 53 -12.72 9.38 6.41
CA PRO A 53 -11.66 8.37 6.41
C PRO A 53 -10.25 8.97 6.50
N PHE A 54 -10.08 10.27 6.78
CA PHE A 54 -8.77 10.92 6.76
C PHE A 54 -8.16 11.02 8.16
N VAL A 55 -6.84 10.78 8.25
CA VAL A 55 -6.01 11.05 9.44
C VAL A 55 -4.75 11.80 9.04
N PHE A 56 -4.15 12.51 9.99
CA PHE A 56 -2.83 13.08 9.80
C PHE A 56 -1.78 11.98 9.66
N SER A 57 -0.97 12.07 8.61
CA SER A 57 0.18 11.18 8.42
C SER A 57 1.22 11.39 9.52
N PHE A 58 1.95 10.33 9.84
CA PHE A 58 3.14 10.40 10.69
C PHE A 58 4.32 11.13 10.02
N ARG A 59 4.24 11.41 8.72
CA ARG A 59 5.19 12.30 8.03
C ARG A 59 5.01 13.76 8.41
N ASN A 60 3.97 14.08 9.17
CA ASN A 60 3.89 15.37 9.83
C ASN A 60 4.72 15.37 11.11
N VAL A 61 5.20 16.55 11.45
CA VAL A 61 5.80 16.84 12.75
C VAL A 61 4.87 17.76 13.53
N PHE A 62 4.64 17.41 14.79
CA PHE A 62 3.98 18.29 15.75
C PHE A 62 5.03 19.23 16.34
N VAL A 63 4.76 20.52 16.27
CA VAL A 63 5.68 21.56 16.74
C VAL A 63 4.94 22.45 17.71
N ALA A 64 5.55 22.69 18.87
CA ALA A 64 5.18 23.80 19.74
C ALA A 64 6.31 24.81 19.75
N ALA A 65 6.00 26.08 19.56
CA ALA A 65 6.97 27.16 19.53
C ALA A 65 6.52 28.30 20.45
N GLY A 66 7.46 28.88 21.17
CA GLY A 66 7.20 29.82 22.25
C GLY A 66 8.06 29.51 23.46
N CYS A 67 8.29 30.53 24.27
CA CYS A 67 8.97 30.39 25.55
C CYS A 67 8.00 29.75 26.56
N ASN A 68 8.46 28.81 27.39
CA ASN A 68 7.65 28.15 28.44
C ASN A 68 6.30 27.67 27.91
N THR A 69 6.35 27.01 26.75
CA THR A 69 5.16 26.56 26.04
C THR A 69 5.08 25.04 26.13
N GLN A 70 3.97 24.55 26.65
CA GLN A 70 3.61 23.15 26.62
C GLN A 70 2.40 22.99 25.69
N ALA A 71 2.54 22.19 24.65
CA ALA A 71 1.42 21.81 23.80
C ALA A 71 1.11 20.33 23.98
N LEU A 72 -0.14 20.02 24.30
CA LEU A 72 -0.62 18.66 24.54
C LEU A 72 -1.67 18.28 23.51
N MET A 73 -1.54 17.10 22.94
CA MET A 73 -2.51 16.52 22.03
C MET A 73 -2.70 15.04 22.33
N SER A 74 -3.92 14.54 22.13
CA SER A 74 -4.26 13.14 22.31
C SER A 74 -4.70 12.52 20.99
N GLY A 75 -4.19 11.33 20.68
CA GLY A 75 -4.69 10.49 19.61
C GLY A 75 -5.94 9.70 20.02
N VAL A 76 -6.42 8.86 19.09
CA VAL A 76 -7.52 7.92 19.36
C VAL A 76 -7.13 6.91 20.46
N GLU A 77 -5.84 6.56 20.55
CA GLU A 77 -5.31 5.59 21.53
C GLU A 77 -5.04 6.18 22.94
N GLN A 78 -5.53 7.39 23.26
CA GLN A 78 -5.12 8.13 24.48
C GLN A 78 -3.61 8.42 24.56
N ASP A 79 -2.87 8.20 23.47
CA ASP A 79 -1.48 8.64 23.29
C ASP A 79 -1.41 10.14 23.53
N LEU A 80 -1.00 10.54 24.73
CA LEU A 80 -0.78 11.92 25.10
C LEU A 80 0.61 12.30 24.60
N VAL A 81 0.63 13.03 23.49
CA VAL A 81 1.86 13.65 22.98
C VAL A 81 1.98 15.03 23.59
N GLY A 82 3.02 15.20 24.40
CA GLY A 82 3.41 16.48 24.97
C GLY A 82 4.66 17.03 24.29
N CYS A 83 4.63 18.31 23.97
CA CYS A 83 5.76 19.05 23.42
C CYS A 83 6.02 20.24 24.36
N VAL A 84 7.16 20.24 25.04
CA VAL A 84 7.56 21.32 25.96
C VAL A 84 8.80 22.04 25.44
N SER A 85 8.72 23.35 25.28
CA SER A 85 9.84 24.23 24.96
C SER A 85 10.21 25.11 26.16
N PRO A 86 11.18 24.68 26.99
CA PRO A 86 11.65 25.48 28.12
C PRO A 86 12.46 26.69 27.62
N CYS A 87 12.28 27.85 28.25
CA CYS A 87 13.17 29.00 28.04
C CYS A 87 14.52 28.70 28.69
N SER A 88 15.57 28.45 27.93
CA SER A 88 16.93 28.46 28.48
C SER A 88 17.77 29.46 27.71
N ASP A 89 18.45 30.33 28.46
CA ASP A 89 19.24 31.46 27.94
C ASP A 89 20.51 31.00 27.19
N VAL A 90 20.77 29.68 27.11
CA VAL A 90 21.91 29.07 26.44
C VAL A 90 21.40 28.20 25.29
N GLU A 91 21.51 28.71 24.06
CA GLU A 91 21.31 28.02 22.76
C GLU A 91 19.99 27.24 22.55
N SER A 92 19.03 27.37 23.47
CA SER A 92 17.84 26.55 23.47
C SER A 92 16.86 27.10 22.44
N LYS A 93 16.62 26.29 21.40
CA LYS A 93 15.54 26.53 20.45
C LYS A 93 14.24 26.71 21.26
N ASN A 94 13.59 27.88 21.14
CA ASN A 94 12.31 28.20 21.78
C ASN A 94 11.14 27.40 21.17
N PHE A 95 11.37 26.15 20.83
CA PHE A 95 10.40 25.23 20.25
C PHE A 95 10.82 23.79 20.52
N CYS A 96 9.84 22.90 20.45
CA CYS A 96 10.04 21.47 20.53
C CYS A 96 9.38 20.79 19.32
N ARG A 97 9.72 19.52 19.10
CA ARG A 97 9.15 18.69 18.04
C ARG A 97 8.74 17.35 18.62
N ALA A 98 7.63 16.82 18.16
CA ALA A 98 7.18 15.48 18.48
C ALA A 98 6.49 14.84 17.26
N SER A 99 6.41 13.52 17.24
CA SER A 99 5.59 12.81 16.27
C SER A 99 4.11 12.97 16.65
N PRO A 100 3.19 13.18 15.69
CA PRO A 100 1.77 13.16 15.99
C PRO A 100 1.35 11.80 16.56
N PRO A 101 0.32 11.76 17.43
CA PRO A 101 -0.32 10.52 17.85
C PRO A 101 -0.79 9.70 16.65
N SER A 102 -0.86 8.38 16.84
CA SER A 102 -1.42 7.48 15.83
C SER A 102 -2.89 7.80 15.54
N PHE A 103 -3.27 7.70 14.26
CA PHE A 103 -4.64 7.89 13.77
C PHE A 103 -5.31 9.20 14.19
N LEU A 104 -4.52 10.28 14.31
CA LEU A 104 -5.03 11.59 14.68
C LEU A 104 -6.01 12.13 13.61
N GLN A 105 -7.29 12.31 13.98
CA GLN A 105 -8.30 12.99 13.15
C GLN A 105 -8.62 14.41 13.62
N VAL A 106 -8.41 14.68 14.90
CA VAL A 106 -8.74 15.97 15.51
C VAL A 106 -7.45 16.66 15.90
N PHE A 107 -7.16 17.78 15.24
CA PHE A 107 -6.06 18.66 15.63
C PHE A 107 -6.60 19.80 16.48
N ASN A 108 -6.51 19.62 17.81
CA ASN A 108 -6.88 20.61 18.81
C ASN A 108 -5.88 20.58 20.00
N PRO A 109 -4.63 21.00 19.78
CA PRO A 109 -3.64 21.01 20.86
C PRO A 109 -4.02 22.00 21.96
N LYS A 110 -3.91 21.56 23.22
CA LYS A 110 -4.03 22.43 24.38
C LYS A 110 -2.69 23.13 24.64
N LEU A 111 -2.68 24.45 24.64
CA LEU A 111 -1.50 25.27 24.95
C LEU A 111 -1.52 25.68 26.43
N GLU A 112 -0.47 25.29 27.15
CA GLU A 112 -0.26 25.60 28.57
C GLU A 112 1.07 26.34 28.77
N ALA A 113 1.15 27.09 29.88
CA ALA A 113 2.38 27.74 30.33
C ALA A 113 3.13 26.83 31.29
N THR A 114 4.42 26.64 31.09
CA THR A 114 5.29 25.89 32.01
C THR A 114 6.10 26.85 32.89
N GLY A 115 5.72 26.99 34.17
CA GLY A 115 6.45 27.77 35.19
C GLY A 115 5.69 29.01 35.73
N ASP A 116 6.05 29.44 36.95
CA ASP A 116 5.36 30.51 37.72
C ASP A 116 5.60 31.94 37.18
N ASN A 117 6.60 32.13 36.32
CA ASN A 117 6.94 33.45 35.79
C ASN A 117 6.05 33.80 34.58
N GLN A 118 4.86 34.35 34.86
CA GLN A 118 3.95 34.90 33.85
C GLN A 118 4.56 36.07 33.04
N ASP A 119 5.68 36.65 33.47
CA ASP A 119 6.30 37.84 32.86
C ASP A 119 7.10 37.58 31.56
N ARG A 120 7.39 36.30 31.21
CA ARG A 120 7.98 35.92 29.90
C ARG A 120 6.96 35.26 28.95
N GLU A 121 5.66 35.52 29.14
CA GLU A 121 4.57 35.00 28.27
C GLU A 121 4.52 35.68 26.89
N GLY A 122 5.48 35.31 26.04
CA GLY A 122 5.43 35.64 24.62
C GLY A 122 4.38 34.83 23.85
N CYS A 123 4.28 35.11 22.54
CA CYS A 123 3.46 34.38 21.60
C CYS A 123 3.78 32.86 21.63
N LYS A 124 2.73 32.06 21.78
CA LYS A 124 2.79 30.59 21.80
C LYS A 124 2.07 30.03 20.59
N LEU A 125 2.65 29.04 19.95
CA LEU A 125 2.15 28.42 18.73
C LEU A 125 2.18 26.89 18.86
N ALA A 126 1.20 26.23 18.28
CA ALA A 126 1.22 24.80 18.01
C ALA A 126 0.67 24.51 16.61
N PHE A 127 1.36 23.67 15.85
CA PHE A 127 0.95 23.29 14.50
C PHE A 127 1.44 21.89 14.13
N LEU A 128 0.76 21.28 13.16
CA LEU A 128 1.22 20.09 12.44
C LEU A 128 1.64 20.50 11.04
N ALA A 129 2.84 20.12 10.63
CA ALA A 129 3.33 20.38 9.28
C ALA A 129 4.03 19.16 8.71
N ASN A 130 4.01 18.99 7.39
CA ASN A 130 4.83 18.00 6.71
C ASN A 130 6.31 18.22 7.09
N GLU A 131 6.97 17.15 7.55
CA GLU A 131 8.30 17.24 8.13
C GLU A 131 9.35 17.73 7.14
N THR A 132 9.29 17.26 5.89
CA THR A 132 10.22 17.70 4.84
C THR A 132 10.06 19.18 4.55
N TRP A 133 8.82 19.65 4.39
CA TRP A 133 8.54 21.08 4.21
C TRP A 133 9.03 21.91 5.40
N PHE A 134 8.80 21.46 6.62
CA PHE A 134 9.21 22.17 7.83
C PHE A 134 10.72 22.34 7.89
N GLN A 135 11.47 21.26 7.64
CA GLN A 135 12.94 21.29 7.64
C GLN A 135 13.52 22.19 6.55
N SER A 136 12.89 22.25 5.36
CA SER A 136 13.39 23.06 4.25
C SER A 136 13.03 24.53 4.33
N ASN A 137 11.86 24.87 4.91
CA ASN A 137 11.29 26.21 4.79
C ASN A 137 11.21 27.00 6.10
N ILE A 138 11.43 26.35 7.25
CA ILE A 138 11.27 26.98 8.56
C ILE A 138 12.58 26.83 9.36
N SER A 139 13.36 27.93 9.42
CA SER A 139 14.55 28.01 10.27
C SER A 139 14.20 28.39 11.71
N ASP A 140 13.26 29.33 11.88
CA ASP A 140 12.71 29.74 13.17
C ASP A 140 11.19 29.49 13.20
N PRO A 141 10.71 28.52 13.98
CA PRO A 141 9.27 28.20 14.09
C PRO A 141 8.40 29.34 14.60
N LEU A 142 8.93 30.35 15.30
CA LEU A 142 8.15 31.53 15.71
C LEU A 142 7.70 32.37 14.52
N THR A 143 8.40 32.31 13.38
CA THR A 143 8.02 33.03 12.14
C THR A 143 6.72 32.53 11.54
N VAL A 144 6.27 31.31 11.90
CA VAL A 144 4.99 30.75 11.44
C VAL A 144 3.81 31.60 11.92
N ARG A 145 3.96 32.44 12.96
CA ARG A 145 2.94 33.41 13.40
C ARG A 145 2.43 34.34 12.29
N TYR A 146 3.23 34.56 11.24
CA TYR A 146 2.90 35.42 10.11
C TYR A 146 2.28 34.67 8.91
N ARG A 147 2.09 33.35 9.02
CA ARG A 147 1.48 32.52 7.97
C ARG A 147 0.06 32.18 8.33
N ASP A 148 -0.84 32.14 7.36
CA ASP A 148 -2.23 31.75 7.63
C ASP A 148 -2.35 30.25 7.94
N TYR A 149 -1.51 29.44 7.29
CA TYR A 149 -1.50 27.98 7.41
C TYR A 149 -0.10 27.41 7.21
N VAL A 150 0.06 26.13 7.57
CA VAL A 150 1.21 25.30 7.20
C VAL A 150 0.73 24.08 6.41
N PRO A 151 1.50 23.55 5.45
CA PRO A 151 1.11 22.35 4.73
C PRO A 151 1.25 21.13 5.65
N ALA A 152 0.20 20.33 5.76
CA ALA A 152 0.22 19.03 6.42
C ALA A 152 -0.24 17.93 5.47
N GLU A 153 0.19 16.71 5.73
CA GLU A 153 -0.12 15.53 4.93
C GLU A 153 -1.19 14.68 5.62
N LEU A 154 -2.26 14.38 4.91
CA LEU A 154 -3.28 13.43 5.32
C LEU A 154 -3.11 12.11 4.58
N VAL A 155 -3.48 11.03 5.23
CA VAL A 155 -3.60 9.69 4.67
C VAL A 155 -4.99 9.14 4.95
N TRP A 156 -5.38 8.13 4.20
CA TRP A 156 -6.65 7.44 4.36
C TRP A 156 -6.50 6.32 5.39
N MET A 157 -7.50 6.19 6.26
CA MET A 157 -7.77 5.01 7.05
C MET A 157 -8.62 4.05 6.22
N MET A 158 -8.32 2.76 6.35
CA MET A 158 -9.11 1.67 5.77
C MET A 158 -9.38 0.62 6.83
N ASP A 159 -10.48 -0.08 6.68
CA ASP A 159 -10.71 -1.32 7.42
C ASP A 159 -9.81 -2.42 6.83
N TYR A 160 -8.88 -2.92 7.65
CA TYR A 160 -7.92 -3.97 7.37
C TYR A 160 -8.57 -5.35 7.24
N ASN A 161 -9.81 -5.53 7.73
CA ASN A 161 -10.56 -6.77 7.54
C ASN A 161 -11.17 -6.90 6.14
N ILE A 162 -11.09 -5.86 5.32
CA ILE A 162 -11.33 -5.97 3.88
C ILE A 162 -10.12 -6.70 3.31
N TYR A 163 -10.20 -8.05 3.32
CA TYR A 163 -9.19 -8.99 2.82
C TYR A 163 -8.89 -8.70 1.34
N ASP A 164 -8.02 -7.73 1.09
CA ASP A 164 -7.42 -7.54 -0.21
C ASP A 164 -5.99 -8.04 -0.17
N GLN A 165 -5.78 -9.26 -0.69
CA GLN A 165 -4.46 -9.88 -0.84
C GLN A 165 -3.51 -8.99 -1.65
N PHE A 166 -4.03 -7.99 -2.36
CA PHE A 166 -3.29 -7.11 -3.27
C PHE A 166 -2.87 -5.77 -2.62
N VAL A 167 -3.16 -5.55 -1.34
CA VAL A 167 -2.78 -4.33 -0.60
C VAL A 167 -1.70 -4.64 0.45
N ILE A 168 -0.79 -3.69 0.65
CA ILE A 168 0.15 -3.66 1.78
C ILE A 168 -0.10 -2.36 2.55
N CYS A 169 -0.30 -2.45 3.86
CA CYS A 169 -0.39 -1.29 4.75
C CYS A 169 0.78 -1.30 5.74
N TYR A 170 1.32 -0.12 6.03
CA TYR A 170 2.50 0.01 6.91
C TYR A 170 2.15 0.36 8.36
N ARG A 171 0.90 0.76 8.64
CA ARG A 171 0.40 0.98 10.01
C ARG A 171 -0.98 0.39 10.17
N GLY A 172 -1.17 -0.39 11.25
CA GLY A 172 -2.43 -1.01 11.61
C GLY A 172 -2.71 -0.83 13.10
N TYR A 173 -4.00 -0.78 13.45
CA TYR A 173 -4.51 -0.76 14.80
C TYR A 173 -5.10 -2.13 15.13
N SER A 174 -4.47 -2.85 16.05
CA SER A 174 -4.84 -4.24 16.37
C SER A 174 -6.24 -4.36 16.98
N ASN A 175 -6.75 -3.29 17.59
CA ASN A 175 -8.00 -3.34 18.36
C ASN A 175 -9.25 -2.92 17.55
N GLU A 176 -9.13 -2.09 16.51
CA GLU A 176 -10.28 -1.69 15.65
C GLU A 176 -10.12 -2.11 14.19
N SER A 177 -9.14 -2.97 13.86
CA SER A 177 -8.89 -3.41 12.48
C SER A 177 -8.71 -2.27 11.48
N LEU A 178 -8.23 -1.10 11.89
CA LEU A 178 -7.99 0.02 10.98
C LEU A 178 -6.53 0.07 10.55
N ALA A 179 -6.27 0.40 9.28
CA ALA A 179 -4.93 0.57 8.73
C ALA A 179 -4.80 1.88 7.96
N SER A 180 -3.60 2.44 7.92
CA SER A 180 -3.26 3.63 7.14
C SER A 180 -1.96 3.44 6.36
N GLU A 181 -1.73 4.34 5.41
CA GLU A 181 -0.62 4.25 4.44
C GLU A 181 -0.61 2.95 3.64
N CYS A 182 -1.77 2.60 3.10
CA CYS A 182 -1.91 1.43 2.26
C CYS A 182 -1.47 1.74 0.81
N VAL A 183 -0.82 0.76 0.19
CA VAL A 183 -0.35 0.79 -1.20
C VAL A 183 -0.67 -0.54 -1.88
N CYS A 184 -0.81 -0.53 -3.21
CA CYS A 184 -0.95 -1.77 -3.97
C CYS A 184 0.36 -2.56 -3.96
N ARG A 185 0.26 -3.90 -3.89
CA ARG A 185 1.39 -4.81 -4.07
C ARG A 185 2.01 -4.63 -5.45
N GLY A 186 3.28 -5.03 -5.58
CA GLY A 186 3.93 -5.11 -6.89
C GLY A 186 3.12 -5.99 -7.84
N GLY A 187 2.98 -5.55 -9.09
CA GLY A 187 2.11 -6.17 -10.09
C GLY A 187 0.64 -5.74 -10.01
N TYR A 188 0.29 -4.86 -9.06
CA TYR A 188 -1.03 -4.26 -8.96
C TYR A 188 -0.94 -2.73 -9.00
N GLU A 189 -1.94 -2.09 -9.58
CA GLU A 189 -2.09 -0.64 -9.68
C GLU A 189 -3.47 -0.20 -9.19
N GLY A 190 -3.60 1.11 -8.95
CA GLY A 190 -4.86 1.70 -8.53
C GLY A 190 -4.76 2.35 -7.16
N ILE A 191 -5.91 2.45 -6.52
CA ILE A 191 -6.12 3.26 -5.33
C ILE A 191 -6.68 2.33 -4.26
N PRO A 192 -5.87 1.88 -3.28
CA PRO A 192 -6.31 0.90 -2.27
C PRO A 192 -7.62 1.27 -1.56
N TYR A 193 -7.89 2.57 -1.44
CA TYR A 193 -8.97 3.19 -0.68
C TYR A 193 -10.21 3.56 -1.50
N ARG A 194 -10.37 3.00 -2.70
CA ARG A 194 -11.59 3.09 -3.52
C ARG A 194 -12.23 1.73 -3.71
N GLU A 195 -13.51 1.70 -4.08
CA GLU A 195 -14.28 0.47 -4.34
C GLU A 195 -13.62 -0.49 -5.36
N LEU A 196 -12.88 0.04 -6.34
CA LEU A 196 -12.13 -0.77 -7.32
C LEU A 196 -10.75 -1.25 -6.80
N GLY A 197 -10.30 -0.71 -5.66
CA GLY A 197 -9.10 -1.13 -4.94
C GLY A 197 -7.83 -1.19 -5.79
N CYS A 198 -7.03 -2.22 -5.51
CA CYS A 198 -5.86 -2.60 -6.27
C CYS A 198 -6.23 -3.61 -7.35
N LYS A 199 -5.88 -3.29 -8.60
CA LYS A 199 -6.15 -4.11 -9.77
C LYS A 199 -4.84 -4.64 -10.35
N ASP A 200 -4.89 -5.88 -10.79
CA ASP A 200 -3.81 -6.50 -11.56
C ASP A 200 -3.37 -5.62 -12.74
N VAL A 201 -2.06 -5.39 -12.84
CA VAL A 201 -1.44 -4.75 -14.01
C VAL A 201 -1.40 -5.79 -15.11
N ASP A 202 -1.90 -5.46 -16.30
CA ASP A 202 -1.82 -6.38 -17.44
C ASP A 202 -0.55 -6.07 -18.24
N GLU A 203 0.59 -6.64 -17.83
CA GLU A 203 1.86 -6.33 -18.49
C GLU A 203 1.87 -6.76 -19.96
N CYS A 204 1.03 -7.73 -20.32
CA CYS A 204 0.88 -8.20 -21.70
C CYS A 204 0.14 -7.19 -22.58
N LYS A 205 -0.94 -6.56 -22.09
CA LYS A 205 -1.63 -5.49 -22.82
C LYS A 205 -0.81 -4.21 -22.86
N GLU A 206 -0.11 -3.90 -21.79
CA GLU A 206 0.69 -2.67 -21.66
C GLU A 206 2.10 -2.80 -22.27
N SER A 207 2.46 -3.97 -22.80
CA SER A 207 3.82 -4.25 -23.30
C SER A 207 4.92 -4.00 -22.27
N LYS A 208 4.61 -4.18 -20.97
CA LYS A 208 5.52 -4.04 -19.83
C LYS A 208 6.19 -5.37 -19.44
N HIS A 209 6.41 -6.25 -20.42
CA HIS A 209 7.01 -7.57 -20.21
C HIS A 209 8.35 -7.72 -20.93
N ASN A 210 9.16 -8.68 -20.51
CA ASN A 210 10.45 -8.98 -21.12
C ASN A 210 10.47 -10.28 -21.95
N CYS A 211 9.30 -10.82 -22.34
CA CYS A 211 9.21 -11.99 -23.22
C CYS A 211 9.92 -11.74 -24.56
N ARG A 212 10.77 -12.68 -24.98
CA ARG A 212 11.58 -12.59 -26.21
C ARG A 212 11.39 -13.81 -27.09
N GLY A 213 11.74 -13.65 -28.38
CA GLY A 213 11.76 -14.75 -29.35
C GLY A 213 10.38 -15.35 -29.58
N LEU A 214 10.27 -16.66 -29.38
CA LEU A 214 9.05 -17.45 -29.64
C LEU A 214 8.07 -17.48 -28.46
N LEU A 215 8.39 -16.77 -27.38
CA LEU A 215 7.57 -16.75 -26.17
C LEU A 215 6.47 -15.70 -26.31
N LYS A 216 5.23 -16.12 -26.00
CA LYS A 216 4.06 -15.25 -25.91
C LYS A 216 3.84 -14.85 -24.46
N CYS A 217 3.54 -13.57 -24.23
CA CYS A 217 3.15 -13.08 -22.92
C CYS A 217 1.78 -13.63 -22.51
N VAL A 218 1.69 -14.11 -21.28
CA VAL A 218 0.46 -14.56 -20.62
C VAL A 218 0.33 -13.81 -19.29
N ASN A 219 -0.70 -12.99 -19.17
CA ASN A 219 -0.94 -12.20 -17.97
C ASN A 219 -1.34 -13.11 -16.79
N ARG A 220 -0.82 -12.85 -15.60
CA ARG A 220 -1.10 -13.60 -14.38
C ARG A 220 -1.39 -12.61 -13.23
N PRO A 221 -2.20 -12.95 -12.22
CA PRO A 221 -2.41 -12.04 -11.10
C PRO A 221 -1.09 -11.64 -10.42
N GLY A 222 -0.73 -10.36 -10.49
CA GLY A 222 0.47 -9.74 -9.95
C GLY A 222 1.75 -9.93 -10.77
N SER A 223 1.69 -10.49 -11.98
CA SER A 223 2.88 -10.76 -12.81
C SER A 223 2.51 -11.19 -14.24
N PHE A 224 3.52 -11.56 -15.03
CA PHE A 224 3.31 -12.21 -16.32
C PHE A 224 4.23 -13.44 -16.46
N ASN A 225 3.79 -14.36 -17.32
CA ASN A 225 4.61 -15.48 -17.78
C ASN A 225 4.93 -15.35 -19.27
N CYS A 226 6.08 -15.86 -19.67
CA CYS A 226 6.47 -16.00 -21.06
C CYS A 226 6.36 -17.48 -21.44
N GLU A 227 5.29 -17.84 -22.14
CA GLU A 227 4.98 -19.24 -22.47
C GLU A 227 5.27 -19.51 -23.95
N ILE A 228 5.67 -20.74 -24.28
CA ILE A 228 5.91 -21.12 -25.68
C ILE A 228 4.59 -21.03 -26.44
N ASN A 229 4.62 -20.37 -27.60
CA ASN A 229 3.47 -20.34 -28.48
C ASN A 229 3.15 -21.78 -28.95
N ALA A 230 2.02 -22.34 -28.50
CA ALA A 230 1.58 -23.69 -28.85
C ALA A 230 1.47 -23.92 -30.38
N LEU A 231 1.23 -22.84 -31.14
CA LEU A 231 1.24 -22.88 -32.60
C LEU A 231 2.62 -23.29 -33.15
N TYR A 232 3.70 -22.87 -32.49
CA TYR A 232 5.07 -23.20 -32.88
C TYR A 232 5.41 -24.66 -32.58
N ILE A 233 4.96 -25.19 -31.44
CA ILE A 233 5.10 -26.63 -31.13
C ILE A 233 4.37 -27.47 -32.20
N ALA A 234 3.18 -27.04 -32.62
CA ALA A 234 2.44 -27.72 -33.68
C ALA A 234 3.14 -27.65 -35.05
N LEU A 235 3.86 -26.58 -35.35
CA LEU A 235 4.67 -26.45 -36.58
C LEU A 235 5.87 -27.40 -36.58
N ILE A 236 6.60 -27.52 -35.47
CA ILE A 236 7.72 -28.47 -35.36
C ILE A 236 7.22 -29.92 -35.31
N GLY A 237 6.10 -30.16 -34.61
CA GLY A 237 5.46 -31.48 -34.52
C GLY A 237 4.96 -32.00 -35.87
N LYS A 238 4.54 -31.11 -36.77
CA LYS A 238 4.22 -31.47 -38.17
C LYS A 238 5.46 -31.82 -38.99
N SER A 239 6.59 -31.13 -38.79
CA SER A 239 7.85 -31.45 -39.48
C SER A 239 8.48 -32.78 -39.04
N LEU A 240 8.19 -33.27 -37.84
CA LEU A 240 8.66 -34.59 -37.38
C LEU A 240 7.77 -35.77 -37.80
N ILE A 241 6.58 -35.51 -38.36
CA ILE A 241 5.63 -36.56 -38.78
C ILE A 241 5.47 -36.61 -40.31
N SER A 242 5.93 -35.61 -41.06
CA SER A 242 5.91 -35.62 -42.54
C SER A 242 7.11 -36.35 -43.16
N SER A 243 7.30 -37.61 -42.80
CA SER A 243 7.77 -38.69 -43.66
C SER A 243 8.06 -39.88 -42.76
N PRO A 244 7.15 -40.87 -42.64
CA PRO A 244 7.64 -42.19 -42.31
C PRO A 244 8.65 -42.51 -43.42
N SER A 245 9.93 -42.57 -43.08
CA SER A 245 10.90 -43.20 -43.97
C SER A 245 10.33 -44.59 -44.29
N PRO A 246 10.36 -45.05 -45.55
CA PRO A 246 9.79 -46.34 -45.92
C PRO A 246 10.36 -47.50 -45.09
N SER A 247 11.52 -47.29 -44.46
CA SER A 247 12.11 -48.15 -43.44
C SER A 247 11.28 -48.25 -42.15
N PHE A 248 10.73 -47.16 -41.60
CA PHE A 248 9.99 -47.21 -40.32
C PHE A 248 8.64 -47.95 -40.43
N THR A 249 7.92 -47.76 -41.55
CA THR A 249 6.71 -48.54 -41.85
C THR A 249 7.02 -50.01 -42.10
N PHE A 250 8.15 -50.31 -42.75
CA PHE A 250 8.59 -51.67 -42.96
C PHE A 250 8.92 -52.37 -41.64
N PHE A 251 9.67 -51.73 -40.74
CA PHE A 251 10.01 -52.29 -39.42
C PHE A 251 8.79 -52.47 -38.52
N LEU A 252 7.84 -51.53 -38.52
CA LEU A 252 6.61 -51.66 -37.73
C LEU A 252 5.73 -52.81 -38.27
N SER A 253 5.62 -52.94 -39.59
CA SER A 253 4.87 -54.06 -40.21
C SER A 253 5.53 -55.41 -39.93
N LEU A 254 6.87 -55.47 -39.98
CA LEU A 254 7.64 -56.67 -39.68
C LEU A 254 7.53 -57.05 -38.20
N PHE A 255 7.59 -56.07 -37.29
CA PHE A 255 7.45 -56.29 -35.85
C PHE A 255 6.05 -56.79 -35.47
N LEU A 256 5.00 -56.20 -36.06
CA LEU A 256 3.63 -56.67 -35.88
C LEU A 256 3.43 -58.06 -36.48
N PHE A 257 4.00 -58.35 -37.65
CA PHE A 257 3.97 -59.67 -38.27
C PHE A 257 4.67 -60.74 -37.40
N PHE A 258 5.87 -60.45 -36.87
CA PHE A 258 6.57 -61.35 -35.95
C PHE A 258 5.86 -61.51 -34.61
N SER A 259 5.20 -60.46 -34.12
CA SER A 259 4.39 -60.52 -32.89
C SER A 259 3.15 -61.39 -33.08
N LEU A 260 2.50 -61.32 -34.25
CA LEU A 260 1.38 -62.19 -34.62
C LEU A 260 1.82 -63.64 -34.88
N LEU A 261 3.00 -63.87 -35.46
CA LEU A 261 3.60 -65.21 -35.59
C LEU A 261 3.93 -65.81 -34.21
N ARG A 262 4.47 -65.00 -33.29
CA ARG A 262 4.66 -65.41 -31.89
C ARG A 262 3.34 -65.70 -31.18
N TRP A 263 2.28 -64.96 -31.50
CA TRP A 263 0.94 -65.16 -30.94
C TRP A 263 0.31 -66.47 -31.44
N LYS A 264 0.45 -66.79 -32.73
CA LYS A 264 -0.07 -68.04 -33.32
C LYS A 264 0.63 -69.30 -32.78
N ASN A 265 1.88 -69.19 -32.34
CA ASN A 265 2.67 -70.31 -31.79
C ASN A 265 2.50 -70.54 -30.27
N LYS A 266 1.74 -69.70 -29.54
CA LYS A 266 1.51 -69.85 -28.09
C LYS A 266 0.03 -70.05 -27.74
N GLY A 267 -0.68 -70.85 -28.53
CA GLY A 267 -2.04 -71.27 -28.18
C GLY A 267 -2.04 -72.27 -27.01
N VAL A 268 -2.19 -71.77 -25.78
CA VAL A 268 -2.70 -72.55 -24.63
C VAL A 268 -3.52 -71.61 -23.74
N TRP A 269 -4.81 -71.90 -23.62
CA TRP A 269 -5.69 -71.33 -22.59
C TRP A 269 -5.59 -72.17 -21.32
N HIS A 270 -5.46 -71.51 -20.15
CA HIS A 270 -5.91 -72.08 -18.88
C HIS A 270 -6.88 -71.08 -18.22
N PRO A 271 -8.03 -71.55 -17.68
CA PRO A 271 -9.01 -70.69 -17.04
C PRO A 271 -8.49 -70.17 -15.69
N VAL A 272 -8.74 -68.90 -15.40
CA VAL A 272 -8.42 -68.29 -14.11
C VAL A 272 -9.43 -68.78 -13.07
N ASN A 273 -8.94 -69.45 -12.03
CA ASN A 273 -9.72 -69.85 -10.87
C ASN A 273 -9.62 -68.76 -9.78
N LEU A 274 -10.77 -68.28 -9.31
CA LEU A 274 -10.90 -67.32 -8.21
C LEU A 274 -10.86 -68.08 -6.88
N GLN A 275 -9.77 -67.96 -6.11
CA GLN A 275 -9.80 -68.15 -4.65
C GLN A 275 -8.52 -67.65 -3.96
N GLY A 276 -8.70 -66.68 -3.05
CA GLY A 276 -7.98 -66.51 -1.78
C GLY A 276 -6.50 -66.10 -1.79
N ILE A 277 -6.16 -65.02 -1.07
CA ILE A 277 -5.55 -65.10 0.27
C ILE A 277 -5.21 -63.69 0.80
N HIS A 278 -5.69 -63.46 2.03
CA HIS A 278 -5.39 -62.38 2.97
C HIS A 278 -3.89 -62.10 3.19
N LYS A 279 -3.56 -60.83 3.53
CA LYS A 279 -2.76 -60.38 4.70
C LYS A 279 -2.61 -58.86 4.64
N THR A 280 -3.37 -58.08 5.42
CA THR A 280 -3.03 -57.48 6.73
C THR A 280 -1.66 -56.79 6.80
N HIS A 281 -1.65 -55.47 6.97
CA HIS A 281 -0.88 -54.81 8.03
C HIS A 281 -1.46 -53.41 8.32
N LYS A 282 -1.71 -53.15 9.60
CA LYS A 282 -2.15 -51.90 10.22
C LYS A 282 -1.14 -51.59 11.34
N ILE A 283 -1.22 -50.36 11.88
CA ILE A 283 -0.79 -49.86 13.22
C ILE A 283 0.52 -49.00 13.16
N PRO A 284 0.65 -47.89 13.92
CA PRO A 284 -0.33 -46.87 14.34
C PRO A 284 0.22 -45.41 14.34
N SER A 285 -0.68 -44.46 14.60
CA SER A 285 -0.40 -43.10 15.10
C SER A 285 -0.18 -43.08 16.62
N THR A 286 0.76 -42.28 17.09
CA THR A 286 0.85 -41.81 18.49
C THR A 286 0.64 -40.31 18.54
N SER A 287 -0.09 -39.92 19.59
CA SER A 287 -0.37 -38.57 20.12
C SER A 287 0.81 -37.61 20.12
#